data_AF-A0A5R8M3N3-F1
#
_entry.id   AF-A0A5R8M3N3-F1
#
_cell.length_a   1.000
_cell.length_b   1.000
_cell.length_c   1.000
_cell.angle_alpha   90.00
_cell.angle_beta   90.00
_cell.angle_gamma   90.00
#
_symmetry.space_group_name_H-M   'P 1'
#
loop_
_entity.id
_entity.type
_entity.pdbx_description
1 polymer ?
#
loop_
_entity_poly.entity_id
_entity_poly.type
_entity_poly.pdbx_seq_one_letter_code
_entity_poly.pdbx_strand_id
1 'polypeptide(L)' 'MQFKKLTDLDLAGKRVFIRADLNVPQDDTGRITDDTRIRASVPAIKLALEKGAAVM' A
#
# COMPACT_ATOMS: atom_id res chain seq x y z
N MET A 1 6.16 -9.42 19.50
CA MET A 1 5.28 -8.23 19.52
C MET A 1 3.88 -8.64 19.08
N GLN A 2 2.84 -8.18 19.78
CA GLN A 2 1.45 -8.42 19.40
C GLN A 2 0.94 -7.19 18.63
N PHE A 3 0.58 -7.37 17.36
CA PHE A 3 -0.05 -6.34 16.54
C PHE A 3 -1.13 -6.97 15.68
N LYS A 4 -2.16 -6.19 15.34
CA LYS A 4 -3.23 -6.65 14.44
C LYS A 4 -2.70 -6.67 13.01
N LYS A 5 -2.86 -7.80 12.32
CA LYS A 5 -2.49 -7.90 10.90
C LYS A 5 -3.65 -7.43 10.03
N LEU A 6 -3.35 -6.79 8.91
CA LEU A 6 -4.34 -6.37 7.91
C LEU A 6 -5.19 -7.55 7.40
N THR A 7 -4.58 -8.74 7.29
CA THR A 7 -5.23 -9.99 6.87
C THR A 7 -6.37 -10.41 7.78
N ASP A 8 -6.33 -10.01 9.06
CA ASP A 8 -7.24 -10.51 10.09
C ASP A 8 -8.39 -9.52 10.37
N LEU A 9 -8.41 -8.37 9.68
CA LEU A 9 -9.40 -7.32 9.85
C LEU A 9 -10.54 -7.45 8.82
N ASP A 10 -11.74 -7.07 9.26
CA ASP A 10 -12.88 -6.79 8.38
C ASP A 10 -12.74 -5.37 7.81
N LEU A 11 -12.63 -5.27 6.49
CA LEU A 11 -12.35 -4.03 5.78
C LEU A 11 -13.50 -3.57 4.87
N ALA A 12 -14.56 -4.37 4.74
CA ALA A 12 -15.64 -4.11 3.79
C ALA A 12 -16.34 -2.77 4.09
N GLY A 13 -16.46 -1.92 3.07
CA GLY A 13 -17.08 -0.59 3.17
C GLY A 13 -16.29 0.43 4.00
N LYS A 14 -15.07 0.10 4.46
CA LYS A 14 -14.23 1.02 5.24
C LYS A 14 -13.28 1.81 4.33
N ARG A 15 -12.89 3.00 4.79
CA ARG A 15 -11.76 3.75 4.23
C ARG A 15 -10.50 3.41 5.05
N VAL A 16 -9.50 2.84 4.40
CA VAL A 16 -8.26 2.36 5.02
C VAL A 16 -7.11 3.28 4.62
N PHE A 17 -6.49 3.92 5.61
CA PHE A 17 -5.28 4.72 5.41
C PHE A 17 -4.05 3.80 5.41
N ILE A 18 -3.31 3.77 4.30
CA ILE A 18 -2.10 2.95 4.16
C ILE A 18 -0.87 3.85 4.11
N ARG A 19 -0.06 3.83 5.18
CA ARG A 19 1.23 4.51 5.21
C ARG A 19 2.27 3.69 4.43
N ALA A 20 2.41 3.99 3.14
CA ALA A 20 3.40 3.37 2.26
C ALA A 20 4.73 4.13 2.23
N ASP A 21 5.83 3.41 2.02
CA ASP A 21 7.12 4.01 1.66
C ASP A 21 7.18 4.18 0.14
N LEU A 22 6.99 5.42 -0.32
CA LEU A 22 7.00 5.80 -1.73
C LEU A 22 8.23 6.65 -2.08
N ASN A 23 9.24 6.69 -1.22
CA ASN A 23 10.47 7.43 -1.47
C ASN A 23 11.38 6.66 -2.43
N VAL A 24 11.18 6.87 -3.74
CA VAL A 24 11.90 6.17 -4.82
C VAL A 24 12.89 7.09 -5.54
N PRO A 25 14.01 6.56 -6.05
CA PRO A 25 14.94 7.35 -6.85
C PRO A 25 14.30 7.77 -8.18
N GLN A 26 14.67 8.97 -8.63
CA GLN A 26 14.24 9.54 -9.91
C GLN A 26 15.46 9.99 -10.71
N ASP A 27 15.33 10.01 -12.04
CA ASP A 27 16.30 10.66 -12.93
C ASP A 27 16.07 12.18 -12.99
N ASP A 28 16.93 12.88 -13.74
CA ASP A 28 16.87 14.34 -13.91
C ASP A 28 15.57 14.82 -14.58
N THR A 29 14.83 13.93 -15.24
CA THR A 29 13.52 14.23 -15.85
C THR A 29 12.35 13.94 -14.92
N GLY A 30 12.62 13.48 -13.69
CA GLY A 30 11.63 13.10 -12.70
C GLY A 30 11.03 11.71 -12.90
N ARG A 31 11.57 10.88 -13.81
CA ARG A 31 11.08 9.51 -14.01
C ARG A 31 11.63 8.59 -12.95
N ILE A 32 10.80 7.68 -12.45
CA ILE A 32 11.21 6.66 -11.49
C ILE A 32 12.22 5.71 -12.16
N THR A 33 13.38 5.54 -11.54
CA THR A 33 14.44 4.64 -12.03
C THR A 33 14.45 3.30 -11.31
N ASP A 34 13.86 3.22 -10.12
CA ASP A 34 13.60 1.98 -9.37
C ASP A 34 12.26 2.06 -8.63
N ASP A 35 11.31 1.21 -9.01
CA ASP A 35 9.95 1.13 -8.49
C ASP A 35 9.77 0.07 -7.39
N THR A 36 10.86 -0.52 -6.88
CA THR A 36 10.81 -1.64 -5.94
C THR A 36 9.98 -1.34 -4.68
N ARG A 37 10.09 -0.14 -4.11
CA ARG A 37 9.31 0.26 -2.92
C ARG A 37 7.81 0.42 -3.20
N ILE A 38 7.48 0.92 -4.40
CA ILE A 38 6.08 1.02 -4.85
C ILE A 38 5.50 -0.39 -4.96
N ARG A 39 6.19 -1.29 -5.68
CA ARG A 39 5.75 -2.68 -5.87
C ARG A 39 5.63 -3.44 -4.54
N ALA A 40 6.50 -3.18 -3.57
CA ALA A 40 6.41 -3.76 -2.23
C ALA A 40 5.12 -3.35 -1.48
N SER A 41 4.55 -2.18 -1.77
CA SER A 41 3.32 -1.69 -1.15
C SER A 41 2.05 -2.23 -1.81
N VAL A 42 2.12 -2.67 -3.07
CA VAL A 42 0.98 -3.12 -3.88
C VAL A 42 0.18 -4.27 -3.24
N PRO A 43 0.78 -5.32 -2.63
CA PRO A 43 0.02 -6.42 -2.04
C PRO A 43 -0.94 -5.97 -0.94
N ALA A 44 -0.55 -5.03 -0.08
CA ALA A 44 -1.41 -4.51 0.98
C ALA A 44 -2.58 -3.70 0.42
N ILE A 45 -2.32 -2.88 -0.61
CA ILE A 45 -3.35 -2.09 -1.30
C ILE A 45 -4.36 -3.03 -1.98
N LYS A 46 -3.88 -4.03 -2.73
CA LYS A 46 -4.74 -5.02 -3.41
C LYS A 46 -5.61 -5.78 -2.41
N LEU A 47 -5.04 -6.27 -1.32
CA LEU A 47 -5.80 -6.98 -0.28
C LEU A 47 -6.93 -6.11 0.30
N ALA A 48 -6.66 -4.83 0.57
CA ALA A 48 -7.69 -3.93 1.08
C ALA A 48 -8.83 -3.72 0.08
N LEU A 49 -8.49 -3.48 -1.19
CA LEU A 49 -9.48 -3.31 -2.27
C LEU A 49 -10.29 -4.59 -2.52
N GLU A 50 -9.64 -5.76 -2.56
CA GLU A 50 -10.28 -7.07 -2.73
C GLU A 50 -11.27 -7.38 -1.59
N LYS A 51 -10.97 -6.92 -0.37
CA LYS A 51 -11.88 -6.99 0.79
C LYS A 51 -13.00 -5.94 0.78
N GLY A 52 -13.15 -5.17 -0.30
CA GLY A 52 -14.22 -4.17 -0.45
C GLY A 52 -13.97 -2.87 0.31
N ALA A 53 -12.73 -2.56 0.66
CA ALA A 53 -12.35 -1.28 1.25
C ALA A 53 -12.05 -0.24 0.17
N ALA A 54 -12.10 1.04 0.55
CA ALA A 54 -11.47 2.11 -0.22
C ALA A 54 -10.11 2.46 0.42
N VAL A 55 -9.07 2.59 -0.39
CA VAL A 55 -7.71 2.93 0.07
C VAL A 55 -7.46 4.42 -0.02
N MET A 56 -6.78 4.97 0.98
CA MET A 56 -6.36 6.38 1.09
C MET A 56 -4.90 6.48 1.52
#